data_AF-A0A847M2V2-F1
#
_entry.id   AF-A0A847M2V2-F1
#
_cell.length_a   1.000
_cell.length_b   1.000
_cell.length_c   1.000
_cell.angle_alpha   90.00
_cell.angle_beta   90.00
_cell.angle_gamma   90.00
#
_symmetry.space_group_name_H-M   'P 1'
#
loop_
_entity.id
_entity.type
_entity.pdbx_description
1 polymer ?
#
loop_
_entity_poly.entity_id
_entity_poly.type
_entity_poly.pdbx_seq_one_letter_code
_entity_poly.pdbx_strand_id
1 'polypeptide(L)'
;MPLLQVRDCPEDLYRKITHYARKQNRTIAQQVVVILEKGLGQDLSNIERRKELLEKINSRNIPERVQELDDVALIREDRDR
;
A
#
# COMPACT_ATOMS: atom_id res chain seq x y z
N MET A 1 -11.78 -0.23 -15.10
CA MET A 1 -10.58 0.64 -15.04
C MET A 1 -10.21 1.06 -16.45
N PRO A 2 -9.80 2.32 -16.67
CA PRO A 2 -9.35 2.77 -17.98
C PRO A 2 -8.05 2.05 -18.38
N LEU A 3 -7.94 1.68 -19.66
CA LEU A 3 -6.74 1.07 -20.21
C LEU A 3 -5.79 2.18 -20.71
N LEU A 4 -4.56 2.21 -20.19
CA LEU A 4 -3.50 3.08 -20.68
C LEU A 4 -2.59 2.28 -21.62
N GLN A 5 -2.47 2.73 -22.88
CA GLN A 5 -1.54 2.17 -23.85
C GLN A 5 -0.49 3.21 -24.22
N VAL A 6 0.78 2.81 -24.19
CA VAL A 6 1.91 3.63 -24.65
C VAL A 6 2.29 3.16 -26.04
N ARG A 7 2.21 4.05 -27.03
CA ARG A 7 2.65 3.77 -28.41
C ARG A 7 4.14 4.06 -28.55
N ASP A 8 4.80 3.28 -29.40
CA ASP A 8 6.21 3.45 -29.77
C ASP A 8 7.18 3.50 -28.57
N CYS A 9 6.93 2.66 -27.56
CA CYS A 9 7.80 2.57 -26.39
C CYS A 9 9.20 2.08 -26.81
N PRO A 10 10.28 2.83 -26.53
CA PRO A 10 11.63 2.40 -26.85
C PRO A 10 11.96 1.07 -26.16
N GLU A 11 12.58 0.15 -26.90
CA GLU A 11 12.95 -1.19 -26.41
C GLU A 11 13.81 -1.13 -25.14
N ASP A 12 14.76 -0.19 -25.08
CA ASP A 12 15.61 0.00 -23.90
C ASP A 12 14.83 0.39 -22.65
N LEU A 13 13.78 1.21 -22.82
CA LEU A 13 12.91 1.62 -21.72
C LEU A 13 12.06 0.43 -21.26
N TYR A 14 11.46 -0.31 -22.18
CA TYR A 14 10.69 -1.51 -21.88
C TYR A 14 11.54 -2.54 -21.10
N ARG A 15 12.78 -2.78 -21.54
CA ARG A 15 13.73 -3.66 -20.84
C ARG A 15 14.05 -3.18 -19.43
N LYS A 16 14.30 -1.88 -19.24
CA LYS A 16 14.55 -1.30 -17.92
C LYS A 16 13.36 -1.47 -16.97
N ILE A 17 12.14 -1.20 -17.44
CA ILE A 17 10.92 -1.38 -16.64
C ILE A 17 10.75 -2.86 -16.28
N THR A 18 10.94 -3.77 -17.23
CA THR A 18 10.84 -5.22 -17.01
C THR A 18 11.85 -5.71 -15.98
N HIS A 19 13.09 -5.24 -16.06
CA HIS A 19 14.12 -5.57 -15.08
C HIS A 19 13.75 -5.10 -13.67
N TYR A 20 13.25 -3.86 -13.55
CA TYR A 20 12.82 -3.32 -12.26
C TYR A 20 11.61 -4.05 -11.69
N ALA A 21 10.65 -4.41 -12.55
CA ALA A 21 9.47 -5.19 -12.17
C ALA A 21 9.86 -6.55 -11.58
N ARG A 22 10.78 -7.27 -12.24
CA ARG A 22 11.32 -8.55 -11.74
C ARG A 22 12.02 -8.39 -10.39
N LYS A 23 12.86 -7.36 -10.23
CA LYS A 23 13.56 -7.10 -8.96
C LYS A 23 12.59 -6.84 -7.79
N GLN A 24 11.40 -6.30 -8.08
CA GLN A 24 10.37 -5.99 -7.08
C GLN A 24 9.29 -7.09 -6.96
N ASN A 25 9.43 -8.22 -7.66
CA ASN A 25 8.41 -9.28 -7.75
C ASN A 25 7.03 -8.75 -8.18
N ARG A 26 7.01 -7.84 -9.15
CA ARG A 26 5.79 -7.21 -9.70
C ARG A 26 5.61 -7.52 -11.18
N THR A 27 4.38 -7.43 -11.67
CA THR A 27 4.13 -7.42 -13.10
C THR A 27 4.60 -6.11 -13.72
N ILE A 28 4.84 -6.10 -15.04
CA ILE A 28 5.22 -4.86 -15.77
C ILE A 28 4.15 -3.79 -15.59
N ALA A 29 2.86 -4.16 -15.70
CA ALA A 29 1.75 -3.22 -15.53
C ALA A 29 1.76 -2.58 -14.14
N GLN A 30 1.94 -3.36 -13.07
CA GLN A 30 2.05 -2.84 -11.70
C GLN A 30 3.24 -1.91 -11.55
N GLN A 31 4.39 -2.27 -12.14
CA GLN A 31 5.59 -1.44 -12.07
C GLN A 31 5.43 -0.12 -12.82
N VAL A 32 4.73 -0.12 -13.96
CA VAL A 32 4.40 1.11 -14.71
C VAL A 32 3.53 2.02 -13.87
N VAL A 33 2.48 1.50 -13.22
CA VAL A 33 1.62 2.30 -12.32
C VAL A 33 2.46 2.94 -11.22
N VAL A 34 3.31 2.17 -10.54
CA VAL A 34 4.19 2.71 -9.49
C VAL A 34 5.07 3.83 -10.05
N ILE A 35 5.72 3.64 -11.20
CA ILE A 35 6.59 4.67 -11.81
C ILE A 35 5.80 5.93 -12.15
N LEU A 36 4.58 5.79 -12.66
CA LEU A 36 3.70 6.93 -12.97
C LEU A 36 3.27 7.65 -11.70
N GLU A 37 2.88 6.94 -10.64
CA GLU A 37 2.58 7.52 -9.33
C GLU A 37 3.78 8.32 -8.80
N LYS A 38 5.00 7.78 -8.91
CA LYS A 38 6.23 8.51 -8.55
C LYS A 38 6.43 9.77 -9.39
N GLY A 39 6.34 9.64 -10.71
CA GLY A 39 6.55 10.74 -11.64
C GLY A 39 5.54 11.87 -11.50
N LEU A 40 4.31 11.54 -11.08
CA LEU A 40 3.24 12.50 -10.81
C LEU A 40 3.25 13.04 -9.38
N GLY A 41 4.23 12.67 -8.55
CA GLY A 41 4.29 13.09 -7.15
C GLY A 41 3.14 12.54 -6.29
N GLN A 42 2.48 11.47 -6.76
CA GLN A 42 1.40 10.77 -6.06
C GLN A 42 1.91 9.61 -5.20
N ASP A 43 3.23 9.39 -5.20
CA ASP A 43 3.89 8.49 -4.27
C ASP A 43 3.75 9.10 -2.87
N LEU A 44 2.65 8.81 -2.18
CA LEU A 44 2.58 8.98 -0.74
C LEU A 44 3.78 8.22 -0.20
N SER A 45 4.73 8.95 0.37
CA SER A 45 5.85 8.34 1.05
C SER A 45 5.30 7.31 2.04
N ASN A 46 6.06 6.26 2.32
CA ASN A 46 5.63 5.26 3.31
C ASN A 46 5.20 5.92 4.64
N ILE A 47 5.77 7.09 4.95
CA ILE A 47 5.44 7.92 6.10
C ILE A 47 4.04 8.53 5.97
N GLU A 48 3.72 9.16 4.85
CA GLU A 48 2.40 9.77 4.61
C GLU A 48 1.30 8.72 4.52
N ARG A 49 1.55 7.60 3.83
CA ARG A 49 0.63 6.47 3.77
C ARG A 49 0.34 5.90 5.16
N ARG A 50 1.37 5.74 5.98
CA ARG A 50 1.23 5.30 7.38
C ARG A 50 0.47 6.32 8.21
N LYS A 51 0.75 7.62 8.03
CA LYS A 51 0.05 8.69 8.74
C LYS A 51 -1.43 8.68 8.42
N GLU A 52 -1.80 8.62 7.14
CA GLU A 52 -3.20 8.57 6.71
C GLU A 52 -3.93 7.32 7.23
N LEU A 53 -3.24 6.17 7.26
CA LEU A 53 -3.79 4.93 7.83
C LEU A 53 -4.04 5.08 9.34
N LEU A 54 -3.09 5.64 10.09
CA LEU A 54 -3.22 5.87 11.53
C LEU A 54 -4.33 6.89 11.84
N GLU A 55 -4.46 7.95 11.06
CA GLU A 55 -5.57 8.90 11.18
C GLU A 55 -6.91 8.21 10.95
N LYS A 56 -7.02 7.36 9.90
CA LYS A 56 -8.22 6.56 9.64
C LYS A 56 -8.54 5.54 10.72
N ILE A 57 -7.56 5.08 11.49
CA ILE A 57 -7.78 4.17 12.63
C ILE A 57 -8.28 4.98 13.83
N ASN A 58 -7.65 6.11 14.12
CA ASN A 58 -8.02 6.99 15.22
C ASN A 58 -9.39 7.64 15.04
N SER A 59 -9.78 7.95 13.80
CA SER A 59 -11.08 8.56 13.49
C SER A 59 -12.25 7.55 13.47
N ARG A 60 -12.02 6.27 13.78
CA ARG A 60 -13.09 5.28 13.81
C ARG A 60 -14.00 5.54 15.01
N ASN A 61 -15.30 5.54 14.76
CA ASN A 61 -16.27 5.59 15.83
C ASN A 61 -16.39 4.19 16.46
N ILE A 62 -15.80 4.00 17.63
CA ILE A 62 -15.79 2.73 18.36
C ILE A 62 -16.89 2.81 19.44
N PRO A 63 -17.84 1.85 19.46
CA PRO A 63 -18.87 1.82 20.50
C PRO A 63 -18.26 1.81 21.90
N GLU A 64 -18.82 2.60 22.81
CA GLU A 64 -18.32 2.79 24.18
C GLU A 64 -18.13 1.47 24.93
N ARG A 65 -19.05 0.50 24.74
CA ARG A 65 -18.96 -0.86 25.33
C ARG A 65 -17.66 -1.61 24.98
N VAL A 66 -17.06 -1.30 23.83
CA VAL A 66 -15.85 -1.98 23.33
C VAL A 66 -14.61 -1.30 23.91
N GLN A 67 -14.69 -0.01 24.24
CA GLN A 67 -13.61 0.73 24.91
C GLN A 67 -13.45 0.32 26.38
N GLU A 68 -14.53 -0.17 27.00
CA GLU A 68 -14.53 -0.68 28.37
C GLU A 68 -13.91 -2.09 28.51
N LEU A 69 -13.64 -2.78 27.40
CA LEU A 69 -13.04 -4.10 27.43
C LEU A 69 -11.54 -4.01 27.77
N ASP A 70 -11.08 -4.84 28.70
CA ASP A 70 -9.66 -5.03 28.97
C ASP A 70 -9.05 -5.90 27.87
N ASP A 71 -8.41 -5.23 26.90
CA ASP A 71 -7.72 -5.86 25.78
C ASP A 71 -6.56 -6.75 26.23
N VAL A 72 -5.89 -6.40 27.33
CA VAL A 72 -4.79 -7.17 27.90
C VAL A 72 -5.29 -8.48 28.51
N ALA A 73 -6.43 -8.44 29.21
CA ALA A 73 -7.06 -9.65 29.76
C ALA A 73 -7.46 -10.62 28.64
N LEU A 74 -8.08 -10.11 27.57
CA LEU A 74 -8.52 -10.91 26.42
C LEU A 74 -7.35 -11.57 25.67
N ILE A 75 -6.22 -10.89 25.51
CA ILE A 75 -5.02 -11.46 24.85
C ILE A 75 -4.36 -12.53 25.75
N ARG A 76 -4.45 -12.38 27.08
CA ARG A 76 -3.82 -13.31 28.03
C ARG A 76 -4.63 -14.59 28.23
N GLU A 77 -5.97 -14.54 28.17
CA GLU A 77 -6.81 -15.75 28.20
C GLU A 77 -6.40 -16.80 27.16
N ASP A 78 -5.93 -16.36 25.99
CA ASP A 78 -5.53 -17.25 24.88
C ASP A 78 -4.13 -17.87 25.06
N ARG A 79 -3.34 -17.40 26.04
CA ARG A 79 -1.97 -17.90 26.31
C ARG A 79 -1.90 -18.99 27.39
N ASP A 80 -2.87 -19.03 28.29
CA ASP A 80 -2.92 -20.00 29.39
C ASP A 80 -3.72 -21.28 29.01
N ARG A 81 -3.97 -21.49 27.72
CA ARG A 81 -4.80 -22.56 27.17
C ARG A 81 -4.02 -23.58 26.35
#